data_AF-A0A965T280-F1
#
_entry.id   AF-A0A965T280-F1
#
_cell.length_a   1.000
_cell.length_b   1.000
_cell.length_c   1.000
_cell.angle_alpha   90.00
_cell.angle_beta   90.00
_cell.angle_gamma   90.00
#
_symmetry.space_group_name_H-M   'P 1'
#
loop_
_entity.id
_entity.type
_entity.pdbx_description
1 polymer ?
#
loop_
_entity_poly.entity_id
_entity_poly.type
_entity_poly.pdbx_seq_one_letter_code
_entity_poly.pdbx_strand_id
1 'polypeptide(L)'
;MKIIVLDSTAKSIKAVLASSVATSNPDFVVAYADTSDNTFSELSSDGQLNGTTDVTLVSAPASGVKRAIKSITIYNRDTAAVTVSIKFDNGGTQRILQRVQLVSGETWHSDELTKLSPGGSDTQVQFNDLGTLAGSSNFTYNKTTSVLTLGANPVLTAGTANGVLYLNASKVATSGSVLTFDGAQLGVNGITLGRGAGAVATNTAVGASALAANSTGANNTAVGY
;
A
#
# COMPACT_ATOMS: atom_id res chain seq x y z
N MET A 1 -11.53 -14.24 -14.10
CA MET A 1 -12.87 -14.14 -13.49
C MET A 1 -13.64 -15.45 -13.76
N LYS A 2 -14.38 -15.96 -12.78
CA LYS A 2 -15.17 -17.20 -12.94
C LYS A 2 -16.53 -16.83 -13.53
N ILE A 3 -16.84 -17.32 -14.74
CA ILE A 3 -18.14 -17.10 -15.39
C ILE A 3 -19.24 -17.78 -14.56
N ILE A 4 -20.36 -17.07 -14.34
CA ILE A 4 -21.57 -17.62 -13.71
C ILE A 4 -22.60 -17.91 -14.80
N VAL A 5 -23.21 -19.10 -14.77
CA VAL A 5 -24.20 -19.54 -15.74
C VAL A 5 -25.50 -19.93 -15.04
N LEU A 6 -26.63 -19.43 -15.55
CA LEU A 6 -27.97 -19.89 -15.23
C LEU A 6 -28.44 -20.78 -16.39
N ASP A 7 -28.65 -22.07 -16.15
CA ASP A 7 -28.93 -23.09 -17.17
C ASP A 7 -30.32 -23.73 -17.04
N SER A 8 -31.19 -23.15 -16.21
CA SER A 8 -32.55 -23.66 -15.97
C SER A 8 -33.49 -22.53 -15.56
N THR A 9 -34.78 -22.76 -15.74
CA THR A 9 -35.87 -21.83 -15.41
C THR A 9 -36.04 -21.54 -13.92
N ALA A 10 -35.30 -22.22 -13.05
CA ALA A 10 -35.32 -22.02 -11.60
C ALA A 10 -34.15 -21.17 -11.08
N LYS A 11 -33.13 -20.89 -11.91
CA LYS A 11 -31.87 -20.27 -11.47
C LYS A 11 -31.87 -18.77 -11.73
N SER A 12 -31.64 -17.96 -10.70
CA SER A 12 -31.59 -16.50 -10.79
C SER A 12 -30.43 -15.91 -9.99
N ILE A 13 -30.10 -14.64 -10.24
CA ILE A 13 -29.18 -13.86 -9.39
C ILE A 13 -30.00 -12.88 -8.56
N LYS A 14 -29.78 -12.91 -7.25
CA LYS A 14 -30.44 -12.03 -6.29
C LYS A 14 -29.41 -11.24 -5.49
N ALA A 15 -29.80 -10.11 -4.93
CA ALA A 15 -28.99 -9.42 -3.94
C ALA A 15 -29.85 -8.81 -2.83
N VAL A 16 -29.24 -8.64 -1.66
CA VAL A 16 -29.88 -8.11 -0.46
C VAL A 16 -28.88 -7.39 0.43
N LEU A 17 -29.36 -6.42 1.22
CA LEU A 17 -28.56 -5.76 2.24
C LEU A 17 -28.63 -6.51 3.57
N ALA A 18 -27.52 -6.48 4.32
CA ALA A 18 -27.48 -7.06 5.67
C ALA A 18 -28.33 -6.29 6.70
N SER A 19 -28.64 -5.02 6.43
CA SER A 19 -29.40 -4.12 7.29
C SER A 19 -30.20 -3.11 6.46
N SER A 20 -31.13 -2.40 7.10
CA SER A 20 -31.80 -1.25 6.48
C SER A 20 -30.80 -0.14 6.13
N VAL A 21 -31.08 0.58 5.05
CA VAL A 21 -30.31 1.77 4.66
C VAL A 21 -30.60 2.96 5.56
N ALA A 22 -29.68 3.93 5.57
CA ALA A 22 -29.89 5.20 6.25
C ALA A 22 -30.85 6.12 5.47
N THR A 23 -30.62 6.26 4.16
CA THR A 23 -31.29 7.26 3.31
C THR A 23 -31.70 6.74 1.94
N SER A 24 -30.91 5.89 1.29
CA SER A 24 -31.20 5.43 -0.07
C SER A 24 -30.66 4.02 -0.30
N ASN A 25 -31.42 3.22 -1.05
CA ASN A 25 -30.96 1.91 -1.46
C ASN A 25 -29.85 2.00 -2.52
N PRO A 26 -28.85 1.10 -2.51
CA PRO A 26 -27.86 0.99 -3.58
C PRO A 26 -28.49 0.73 -4.94
N ASP A 27 -27.88 1.30 -5.98
CA ASP A 27 -28.25 1.07 -7.38
C ASP A 27 -27.44 -0.11 -7.94
N PHE A 28 -28.01 -0.85 -8.88
CA PHE A 28 -27.31 -1.93 -9.59
C PHE A 28 -27.52 -1.84 -11.10
N VAL A 29 -26.52 -2.33 -11.83
CA VAL A 29 -26.60 -2.61 -13.27
C VAL A 29 -25.95 -3.96 -13.52
N VAL A 30 -26.59 -4.80 -14.34
CA VAL A 30 -26.10 -6.11 -14.73
C VAL A 30 -26.11 -6.21 -16.24
N ALA A 31 -25.01 -6.72 -16.81
CA ALA A 31 -24.97 -7.17 -18.20
C ALA A 31 -24.88 -8.70 -18.24
N TYR A 32 -25.70 -9.31 -19.10
CA TYR A 32 -25.72 -10.76 -19.31
C TYR A 32 -25.96 -11.09 -20.77
N ALA A 33 -25.73 -12.34 -21.14
CA ALA A 33 -26.04 -12.83 -22.47
C ALA A 33 -26.83 -14.13 -22.40
N ASP A 34 -27.88 -14.20 -23.22
CA ASP A 34 -28.66 -15.40 -23.42
C ASP A 34 -28.15 -16.15 -24.65
N THR A 35 -28.08 -17.46 -24.51
CA THR A 35 -27.74 -18.38 -25.60
C THR A 35 -28.80 -19.47 -25.67
N SER A 36 -29.39 -19.61 -26.85
CA SER A 36 -30.20 -20.77 -27.23
C SER A 36 -29.45 -21.59 -28.28
N ASP A 37 -30.08 -22.62 -28.84
CA ASP A 37 -29.44 -23.48 -29.85
C ASP A 37 -28.87 -22.69 -31.04
N ASN A 38 -29.55 -21.59 -31.43
CA ASN A 38 -29.21 -20.83 -32.64
C ASN A 38 -29.10 -19.32 -32.42
N THR A 39 -29.32 -18.80 -31.20
CA THR A 39 -29.27 -17.35 -30.95
C THR A 39 -28.37 -17.01 -29.79
N PHE A 40 -27.69 -15.88 -29.93
CA PHE A 40 -26.94 -15.21 -28.88
C PHE A 40 -27.47 -13.78 -28.76
N SER A 41 -27.82 -13.35 -27.55
CA SER A 41 -28.40 -12.03 -27.33
C SER A 41 -27.83 -11.41 -26.05
N GLU A 42 -27.24 -10.22 -26.18
CA GLU A 42 -26.77 -9.45 -25.03
C GLU A 42 -27.89 -8.58 -24.49
N LEU A 43 -28.00 -8.56 -23.17
CA LEU A 43 -29.11 -7.98 -22.44
C LEU A 43 -28.57 -7.31 -21.17
N SER A 44 -29.39 -6.42 -20.60
CA SER A 44 -29.10 -5.76 -19.33
C SER A 44 -30.28 -5.82 -18.38
N SER A 45 -30.01 -5.59 -17.10
CA SER A 45 -31.00 -5.30 -16.07
C SER A 45 -30.43 -4.26 -15.14
N ASP A 46 -31.26 -3.34 -14.67
CA ASP A 46 -30.88 -2.27 -13.76
C ASP A 46 -32.01 -1.97 -12.77
N GLY A 47 -31.67 -1.29 -11.68
CA GLY A 47 -32.63 -0.92 -10.66
C GLY A 47 -31.98 -0.60 -9.33
N GLN A 48 -32.78 -0.64 -8.27
CA GLN A 48 -32.32 -0.41 -6.90
C GLN A 48 -32.52 -1.66 -6.06
N LEU A 49 -31.64 -1.86 -5.07
CA LEU A 49 -31.90 -2.81 -4.00
C LEU A 49 -33.08 -2.33 -3.13
N ASN A 50 -33.58 -3.18 -2.24
CA ASN A 50 -34.74 -2.83 -1.39
C ASN A 50 -34.53 -3.29 0.06
N GLY A 51 -33.50 -2.74 0.69
CA GLY A 51 -33.14 -3.04 2.07
C GLY A 51 -32.81 -4.52 2.28
N THR A 52 -33.46 -5.10 3.28
CA THR A 52 -33.24 -6.48 3.74
C THR A 52 -34.08 -7.53 2.99
N THR A 53 -34.78 -7.14 1.92
CA THR A 53 -35.52 -8.08 1.05
C THR A 53 -34.70 -8.42 -0.19
N ASP A 54 -34.72 -9.69 -0.59
CA ASP A 54 -34.03 -10.11 -1.82
C ASP A 54 -34.62 -9.44 -3.06
N VAL A 55 -33.76 -8.77 -3.82
CA VAL A 55 -34.07 -8.20 -5.14
C VAL A 55 -33.48 -9.10 -6.21
N THR A 56 -34.28 -9.45 -7.23
CA THR A 56 -33.81 -10.21 -8.39
C THR A 56 -33.04 -9.29 -9.32
N LEU A 57 -31.72 -9.44 -9.38
CA LEU A 57 -30.85 -8.68 -10.29
C LEU A 57 -30.93 -9.21 -11.71
N VAL A 58 -31.09 -10.53 -11.84
CA VAL A 58 -31.24 -11.22 -13.13
C VAL A 58 -32.27 -12.32 -12.94
N SER A 59 -33.35 -12.26 -13.72
CA SER A 59 -34.40 -13.27 -13.72
C SER A 59 -33.88 -14.63 -14.21
N ALA A 60 -34.64 -15.69 -13.95
CA ALA A 60 -34.32 -16.99 -14.51
C ALA A 60 -34.50 -16.98 -16.05
N PRO A 61 -33.64 -17.70 -16.79
CA PRO A 61 -33.79 -17.83 -18.23
C PRO A 61 -35.06 -18.61 -18.59
N ALA A 62 -35.54 -18.42 -19.83
CA ALA A 62 -36.61 -19.26 -20.38
C ALA A 62 -36.13 -20.71 -20.62
N SER A 63 -37.06 -21.63 -20.82
CA SER A 63 -36.72 -23.02 -21.16
C SER A 63 -35.90 -23.07 -22.46
N GLY A 64 -34.81 -23.85 -22.48
CA GLY A 64 -33.90 -23.95 -23.63
C GLY A 64 -32.91 -22.78 -23.76
N VAL A 65 -32.90 -21.83 -22.82
CA VAL A 65 -31.95 -20.72 -22.79
C VAL A 65 -30.96 -20.90 -21.64
N LYS A 66 -29.68 -20.67 -21.92
CA LYS A 66 -28.64 -20.51 -20.90
C LYS A 66 -28.25 -19.04 -20.83
N ARG A 67 -28.12 -18.51 -19.63
CA ARG A 67 -27.75 -17.12 -19.37
C ARG A 67 -26.38 -17.04 -18.73
N ALA A 68 -25.43 -16.39 -19.40
CA ALA A 68 -24.11 -16.11 -18.87
C ALA A 68 -24.07 -14.69 -18.29
N ILE A 69 -23.69 -14.58 -17.02
CA ILE A 69 -23.52 -13.26 -16.38
C ILE A 69 -22.15 -12.71 -16.77
N LYS A 70 -22.13 -11.50 -17.35
CA LYS A 70 -20.90 -10.85 -17.81
C LYS A 70 -20.34 -9.92 -16.76
N SER A 71 -21.18 -9.05 -16.20
CA SER A 71 -20.79 -8.12 -15.14
C SER A 71 -21.98 -7.76 -14.27
N ILE A 72 -21.70 -7.53 -12.98
CA ILE A 72 -22.62 -6.95 -12.01
C ILE A 72 -21.90 -5.74 -11.40
N THR A 73 -22.55 -4.58 -11.44
CA THR A 73 -22.07 -3.35 -10.82
C THR A 73 -23.07 -2.91 -9.77
N ILE A 74 -22.62 -2.58 -8.57
CA ILE A 74 -23.46 -2.07 -7.48
C ILE A 74 -22.82 -0.84 -6.87
N TYR A 75 -23.55 0.28 -6.84
CA TYR A 75 -23.10 1.55 -6.28
C TYR A 75 -23.84 1.89 -4.99
N ASN A 76 -23.09 2.16 -3.92
CA ASN A 76 -23.67 2.61 -2.67
C ASN A 76 -23.91 4.13 -2.69
N ARG A 77 -25.12 4.52 -3.11
CA ARG A 77 -25.64 5.89 -3.00
C ARG A 77 -26.19 6.26 -1.62
N ASP A 78 -26.11 5.36 -0.64
CA ASP A 78 -26.51 5.68 0.72
C ASP A 78 -25.49 6.60 1.40
N THR A 79 -25.91 7.27 2.47
CA THR A 79 -25.04 8.12 3.30
C THR A 79 -24.24 7.31 4.33
N ALA A 80 -24.57 6.03 4.52
CA ALA A 80 -23.88 5.10 5.41
C ALA A 80 -23.25 3.94 4.63
N ALA A 81 -22.33 3.22 5.28
CA ALA A 81 -21.79 1.99 4.71
C ALA A 81 -22.87 0.89 4.69
N VAL A 82 -22.96 0.16 3.59
CA VAL A 82 -23.90 -0.96 3.40
C VAL A 82 -23.12 -2.25 3.16
N THR A 83 -23.67 -3.38 3.61
CA THR A 83 -23.13 -4.70 3.27
C THR A 83 -24.10 -5.41 2.33
N VAL A 84 -23.65 -5.68 1.10
CA VAL A 84 -24.43 -6.33 0.05
C VAL A 84 -24.02 -7.80 -0.04
N SER A 85 -25.01 -8.69 -0.09
CA SER A 85 -24.81 -10.11 -0.42
C SER A 85 -25.42 -10.40 -1.78
N ILE A 86 -24.59 -10.78 -2.75
CA ILE A 86 -25.02 -11.29 -4.06
C ILE A 86 -25.14 -12.81 -3.96
N LYS A 87 -26.26 -13.33 -4.44
CA LYS A 87 -26.68 -14.71 -4.26
C LYS A 87 -27.04 -15.37 -5.57
N PHE A 88 -26.71 -16.65 -5.68
CA PHE A 88 -27.28 -17.57 -6.64
C PHE A 88 -28.50 -18.25 -6.00
N ASP A 89 -29.66 -18.10 -6.62
CA ASP A 89 -30.90 -18.73 -6.16
C ASP A 89 -31.31 -19.83 -7.14
N ASN A 90 -31.52 -21.05 -6.64
CA ASN A 90 -32.01 -22.18 -7.42
C ASN A 90 -33.36 -22.64 -6.86
N GLY A 91 -34.45 -22.13 -7.43
CA GLY A 91 -35.81 -22.47 -7.02
C GLY A 91 -36.09 -22.20 -5.54
N GLY A 92 -35.50 -21.14 -4.97
CA GLY A 92 -35.62 -20.77 -3.56
C GLY A 92 -34.45 -21.21 -2.67
N THR A 93 -33.57 -22.10 -3.14
CA THR A 93 -32.35 -22.45 -2.40
C THR A 93 -31.21 -21.47 -2.76
N GLN A 94 -30.81 -20.65 -1.80
CA GLN A 94 -29.84 -19.56 -2.01
C GLN A 94 -28.41 -19.94 -1.59
N ARG A 95 -27.41 -19.47 -2.36
CA ARG A 95 -25.97 -19.55 -2.05
C ARG A 95 -25.34 -18.18 -2.24
N ILE A 96 -24.55 -17.72 -1.26
CA ILE A 96 -23.82 -16.46 -1.37
C ILE A 96 -22.66 -16.64 -2.36
N LEU A 97 -22.63 -15.82 -3.40
CA LEU A 97 -21.54 -15.75 -4.37
C LEU A 97 -20.49 -14.73 -3.94
N GLN A 98 -20.96 -13.58 -3.45
CA GLN A 98 -20.11 -12.50 -2.98
C GLN A 98 -20.81 -11.78 -1.82
N ARG A 99 -20.03 -11.43 -0.80
CA ARG A 99 -20.45 -10.48 0.24
C ARG A 99 -19.44 -9.34 0.27
N VAL A 100 -19.91 -8.11 0.09
CA VAL A 100 -19.07 -6.92 0.00
C VAL A 100 -19.63 -5.81 0.86
N GLN A 101 -18.77 -5.12 1.60
CA GLN A 101 -19.10 -3.88 2.27
C GLN A 101 -18.69 -2.72 1.35
N LEU A 102 -19.61 -1.79 1.12
CA LEU A 102 -19.37 -0.58 0.35
C LEU A 102 -19.57 0.61 1.27
N VAL A 103 -18.56 1.46 1.43
CA VAL A 103 -18.77 2.75 2.11
C VAL A 103 -19.61 3.69 1.24
N SER A 104 -20.06 4.81 1.79
CA SER A 104 -20.82 5.80 1.01
C SER A 104 -20.00 6.25 -0.21
N GLY A 105 -20.60 6.18 -1.40
CA GLY A 105 -19.95 6.55 -2.65
C GLY A 105 -19.04 5.48 -3.26
N GLU A 106 -18.92 4.28 -2.68
CA GLU A 106 -18.18 3.18 -3.31
C GLU A 106 -19.04 2.40 -4.31
N THR A 107 -18.39 1.97 -5.40
CA THR A 107 -18.94 1.03 -6.38
C THR A 107 -18.17 -0.27 -6.31
N TRP A 108 -18.88 -1.39 -6.34
CA TRP A 108 -18.29 -2.71 -6.57
C TRP A 108 -18.62 -3.19 -7.97
N HIS A 109 -17.64 -3.78 -8.65
CA HIS A 109 -17.84 -4.49 -9.90
C HIS A 109 -17.42 -5.96 -9.75
N SER A 110 -18.17 -6.87 -10.36
CA SER A 110 -17.86 -8.30 -10.32
C SER A 110 -16.56 -8.69 -11.03
N ASP A 111 -16.03 -7.80 -11.87
CA ASP A 111 -14.77 -7.93 -12.59
C ASP A 111 -13.58 -7.31 -11.87
N GLU A 112 -13.80 -6.67 -10.72
CA GLU A 112 -12.71 -6.19 -9.90
C GLU A 112 -11.80 -7.37 -9.50
N LEU A 113 -10.52 -7.24 -9.84
CA LEU A 113 -9.47 -7.96 -9.13
C LEU A 113 -9.60 -7.56 -7.65
N THR A 114 -9.64 -8.55 -6.76
CA THR A 114 -9.78 -8.34 -5.31
C THR A 114 -8.94 -7.14 -4.89
N LYS A 115 -9.60 -6.06 -4.43
CA LYS A 115 -8.94 -4.83 -3.94
C LYS A 115 -7.91 -5.26 -2.89
N LEU A 116 -6.63 -5.23 -3.26
CA LEU A 116 -5.57 -5.52 -2.32
C LEU A 116 -5.52 -4.34 -1.35
N SER A 117 -5.82 -4.59 -0.08
CA SER A 117 -5.42 -3.66 0.96
C SER A 117 -3.89 -3.53 0.92
N PRO A 118 -3.33 -2.31 1.00
CA PRO A 118 -1.91 -2.15 1.25
C PRO A 118 -1.50 -2.99 2.46
N GLY A 119 -0.38 -3.70 2.37
CA GLY A 119 0.08 -4.54 3.47
C GLY A 119 0.61 -3.71 4.65
N GLY A 120 0.55 -4.26 5.85
CA GLY A 120 1.14 -3.63 7.04
C GLY A 120 0.29 -2.52 7.68
N SER A 121 0.89 -1.79 8.62
CA SER A 121 0.26 -0.70 9.37
C SER A 121 0.37 0.64 8.65
N ASP A 122 -0.47 1.62 9.03
CA ASP A 122 -0.36 2.99 8.55
C ASP A 122 1.06 3.53 8.76
N THR A 123 1.55 4.33 7.81
CA THR A 123 2.96 4.80 7.65
C THR A 123 3.97 3.81 7.07
N GLN A 124 3.70 2.51 7.01
CA GLN A 124 4.67 1.56 6.44
C GLN A 124 4.73 1.67 4.91
N VAL A 125 5.94 1.82 4.37
CA VAL A 125 6.15 1.89 2.92
C VAL A 125 5.98 0.50 2.32
N GLN A 126 5.23 0.42 1.22
CA GLN A 126 4.98 -0.83 0.51
C GLN A 126 6.21 -1.28 -0.27
N PHE A 127 6.55 -2.56 -0.18
CA PHE A 127 7.64 -3.18 -0.92
C PHE A 127 7.29 -4.62 -1.30
N ASN A 128 8.10 -5.22 -2.17
CA ASN A 128 7.99 -6.63 -2.50
C ASN A 128 8.68 -7.48 -1.43
N ASP A 129 7.88 -8.18 -0.64
CA ASP A 129 8.33 -9.16 0.35
C ASP A 129 8.12 -10.57 -0.20
N LEU A 130 9.16 -11.11 -0.85
CA LEU A 130 9.19 -12.47 -1.39
C LEU A 130 8.01 -12.81 -2.34
N GLY A 131 7.58 -11.84 -3.14
CA GLY A 131 6.47 -11.97 -4.11
C GLY A 131 5.15 -11.39 -3.63
N THR A 132 5.07 -10.90 -2.38
CA THR A 132 3.87 -10.25 -1.82
C THR A 132 4.11 -8.76 -1.66
N LEU A 133 3.15 -7.92 -2.05
CA LEU A 133 3.20 -6.49 -1.73
C LEU A 133 2.85 -6.31 -0.24
N ALA A 134 3.84 -5.97 0.58
CA ALA A 134 3.71 -5.84 2.03
C ALA A 134 4.27 -4.51 2.54
N GLY A 135 3.90 -4.12 3.77
CA GLY A 135 4.43 -2.93 4.43
C GLY A 135 5.72 -3.24 5.20
N SER A 136 6.72 -2.36 5.10
CA SER A 136 7.96 -2.49 5.87
C SER A 136 7.83 -1.83 7.25
N SER A 137 7.95 -2.61 8.32
CA SER A 137 8.03 -2.07 9.69
C SER A 137 9.31 -1.27 9.95
N ASN A 138 10.39 -1.58 9.22
CA ASN A 138 11.69 -0.93 9.33
C ASN A 138 11.85 0.25 8.36
N PHE A 139 10.85 0.55 7.53
CA PHE A 139 10.87 1.70 6.63
C PHE A 139 9.51 2.38 6.59
N THR A 140 9.38 3.47 7.34
CA THR A 140 8.11 4.19 7.51
C THR A 140 8.22 5.64 7.09
N TYR A 141 7.11 6.17 6.57
CA TYR A 141 6.92 7.59 6.32
C TYR A 141 5.65 8.08 7.00
N ASN A 142 5.80 8.99 7.96
CA ASN A 142 4.67 9.62 8.62
C ASN A 142 4.35 10.94 7.92
N LYS A 143 3.25 10.98 7.16
CA LYS A 143 2.82 12.18 6.40
C LYS A 143 2.46 13.38 7.27
N THR A 144 2.09 13.15 8.53
CA THR A 144 1.70 14.22 9.46
C THR A 144 2.92 14.96 9.98
N THR A 145 4.01 14.24 10.23
CA THR A 145 5.28 14.82 10.70
C THR A 145 6.30 15.03 9.59
N SER A 146 6.04 14.53 8.39
CA SER A 146 6.98 14.46 7.25
C SER A 146 8.30 13.75 7.60
N VAL A 147 8.25 12.78 8.52
CA VAL A 147 9.43 12.04 8.98
C VAL A 147 9.53 10.70 8.27
N LEU A 148 10.71 10.45 7.68
CA LEU A 148 11.15 9.14 7.19
C LEU A 148 11.95 8.43 8.29
N THR A 149 11.57 7.19 8.64
CA THR A 149 12.27 6.41 9.66
C THR A 149 12.81 5.12 9.06
N LEU A 150 14.06 4.79 9.40
CA LEU A 150 14.71 3.51 9.09
C LEU A 150 15.02 2.78 10.40
N GLY A 151 14.65 1.50 10.49
CA GLY A 151 14.88 0.66 11.67
C GLY A 151 16.35 0.27 11.89
N ALA A 152 17.21 0.49 10.89
CA ALA A 152 18.64 0.29 10.96
C ALA A 152 19.37 1.43 10.23
N ASN A 153 20.68 1.58 10.50
CA ASN A 153 21.50 2.54 9.80
C ASN A 153 21.50 2.23 8.29
N PRO A 154 21.22 3.20 7.41
CA PRO A 154 21.23 2.97 5.97
C PRO A 154 22.65 2.68 5.47
N VAL A 155 22.77 1.77 4.50
CA VAL A 155 23.96 1.65 3.65
C VAL A 155 23.74 2.53 2.42
N LEU A 156 24.60 3.53 2.24
CA LEU A 156 24.58 4.39 1.06
C LEU A 156 25.63 3.89 0.06
N THR A 157 25.21 3.51 -1.15
CA THR A 157 26.11 2.98 -2.20
C THR A 157 26.81 4.08 -2.99
N ALA A 158 26.40 5.34 -2.82
CA ALA A 158 27.05 6.52 -3.36
C ALA A 158 27.71 7.34 -2.23
N GLY A 159 28.63 8.23 -2.60
CA GLY A 159 29.41 9.06 -1.66
C GLY A 159 30.86 8.60 -1.52
N THR A 160 31.57 9.19 -0.56
CA THR A 160 32.95 8.84 -0.21
C THR A 160 32.96 7.99 1.07
N ALA A 161 33.73 6.89 1.07
CA ALA A 161 33.97 6.10 2.28
C ALA A 161 34.55 6.97 3.39
N ASN A 162 34.07 6.80 4.62
CA ASN A 162 34.39 7.64 5.78
C ASN A 162 34.03 9.13 5.60
N GLY A 163 33.36 9.52 4.52
CA GLY A 163 32.93 10.90 4.32
C GLY A 163 31.74 11.23 5.23
N VAL A 164 31.77 12.40 5.87
CA VAL A 164 30.64 12.91 6.64
C VAL A 164 29.49 13.25 5.68
N LEU A 165 28.27 12.83 6.01
CA LEU A 165 27.09 13.10 5.19
C LEU A 165 26.65 14.57 5.33
N TYR A 166 26.40 15.25 4.21
CA TYR A 166 25.89 16.61 4.15
C TYR A 166 24.98 16.81 2.94
N LEU A 167 24.31 17.96 2.84
CA LEU A 167 23.53 18.34 1.66
C LEU A 167 24.36 19.22 0.72
N ASN A 168 24.42 18.87 -0.57
CA ASN A 168 25.07 19.71 -1.57
C ASN A 168 24.18 20.92 -1.99
N ALA A 169 24.65 21.73 -2.95
CA ALA A 169 23.90 22.88 -3.45
C ALA A 169 22.51 22.51 -4.03
N SER A 170 22.34 21.27 -4.49
CA SER A 170 21.07 20.72 -4.97
C SER A 170 20.23 20.06 -3.86
N LYS A 171 20.63 20.22 -2.59
CA LYS A 171 20.01 19.59 -1.41
C LYS A 171 19.99 18.05 -1.45
N VAL A 172 20.91 17.43 -2.19
CA VAL A 172 21.07 15.98 -2.22
C VAL A 172 22.01 15.56 -1.09
N ALA A 173 21.61 14.58 -0.30
CA ALA A 173 22.46 13.96 0.71
C ALA A 173 23.65 13.26 0.02
N THR A 174 24.87 13.65 0.37
CA THR A 174 26.11 13.14 -0.22
C THR A 174 27.27 13.25 0.77
N SER A 175 28.41 12.66 0.46
CA SER A 175 29.66 12.81 1.23
C SER A 175 30.86 12.98 0.30
N GLY A 176 31.93 13.61 0.82
CA GLY A 176 33.13 13.97 0.05
C GLY A 176 34.41 13.73 0.84
N SER A 177 35.57 13.84 0.16
CA SER A 177 36.90 13.65 0.76
C SER A 177 37.39 14.84 1.60
N VAL A 178 36.72 15.99 1.52
CA VAL A 178 37.07 17.18 2.31
C VAL A 178 36.69 17.02 3.78
N LEU A 179 35.57 16.35 4.07
CA LEU A 179 35.06 16.14 5.43
C LEU A 179 34.99 14.64 5.69
N THR A 180 35.93 14.11 6.48
CA THR A 180 36.01 12.68 6.78
C THR A 180 36.00 12.40 8.28
N PHE A 181 35.49 11.24 8.68
CA PHE A 181 35.52 10.74 10.04
C PHE A 181 36.01 9.28 10.03
N ASP A 182 37.11 9.00 10.73
CA ASP A 182 37.75 7.68 10.75
C ASP A 182 37.26 6.78 11.90
N GLY A 183 36.25 7.21 12.64
CA GLY A 183 35.78 6.54 13.86
C GLY A 183 36.32 7.15 15.16
N ALA A 184 37.35 8.01 15.08
CA ALA A 184 37.95 8.68 16.22
C ALA A 184 38.05 10.20 16.05
N GLN A 185 38.39 10.68 14.85
CA GLN A 185 38.68 12.09 14.57
C GLN A 185 37.99 12.61 13.32
N LEU A 186 37.63 13.90 13.35
CA LEU A 186 37.14 14.65 12.20
C LEU A 186 38.31 15.24 11.43
N GLY A 187 38.39 14.95 10.13
CA GLY A 187 39.31 15.56 9.17
C GLY A 187 38.62 16.61 8.29
N VAL A 188 39.25 17.77 8.11
CA VAL A 188 38.82 18.86 7.23
C VAL A 188 39.97 19.24 6.30
N ASN A 189 39.97 18.77 5.04
CA ASN A 189 41.04 19.05 4.06
C ASN A 189 42.47 18.81 4.63
N GLY A 190 42.64 17.72 5.41
CA GLY A 190 43.90 17.38 6.09
C GLY A 190 44.07 17.95 7.51
N ILE A 191 43.27 18.94 7.92
CA ILE A 191 43.22 19.40 9.32
C ILE A 191 42.48 18.34 10.13
N THR A 192 43.21 17.59 10.95
CA THR A 192 42.60 16.66 11.90
C THR A 192 42.43 17.36 13.25
N LEU A 193 41.23 17.33 13.81
CA LEU A 193 40.95 17.77 15.19
C LEU A 193 40.82 16.53 16.06
N GLY A 194 41.65 16.41 17.11
CA GLY A 194 41.65 15.19 17.92
C GLY A 194 42.64 15.09 19.07
N ARG A 195 42.94 13.86 19.51
CA ARG A 195 43.89 13.58 20.62
C ARG A 195 45.37 13.53 20.20
N GLY A 196 45.65 13.80 18.92
CA GLY A 196 46.95 13.59 18.30
C GLY A 196 47.34 12.11 18.19
N ALA A 197 48.51 11.84 17.60
CA ALA A 197 49.00 10.47 17.38
C ALA A 197 49.20 9.66 18.68
N GLY A 198 49.41 10.33 19.82
CA GLY A 198 49.54 9.70 21.14
C GLY A 198 48.24 9.28 21.81
N ALA A 199 47.06 9.58 21.22
CA ALA A 199 45.76 9.07 21.70
C ALA A 199 45.46 9.36 23.20
N VAL A 200 45.95 10.48 23.75
CA VAL A 200 45.73 10.85 25.16
C VAL A 200 44.42 11.64 25.30
N ALA A 201 43.50 11.17 26.17
CA ALA A 201 42.15 11.72 26.32
C ALA A 201 42.08 13.22 26.68
N THR A 202 43.11 13.77 27.31
CA THR A 202 43.17 15.17 27.75
C THR A 202 43.77 16.13 26.73
N ASN A 203 44.18 15.64 25.55
CA ASN A 203 44.89 16.46 24.57
C ASN A 203 43.96 16.92 23.45
N THR A 204 44.20 18.15 22.96
CA THR A 204 43.56 18.70 21.76
C THR A 204 44.67 19.06 20.77
N ALA A 205 44.73 18.30 19.68
CA ALA A 205 45.62 18.48 18.54
C ALA A 205 44.81 19.05 17.37
N VAL A 206 45.34 20.10 16.72
CA VAL A 206 44.78 20.67 15.49
C VAL A 206 45.85 20.68 14.41
N GLY A 207 45.59 19.99 13.30
CA GLY A 207 46.51 19.90 12.15
C GLY A 207 47.26 18.57 12.06
N ALA A 208 47.84 18.28 10.89
CA ALA A 208 48.64 17.07 10.68
C ALA A 208 49.90 17.09 11.55
N SER A 209 50.21 16.01 12.25
CA SER A 209 51.42 15.85 13.09
C SER A 209 51.51 16.70 14.37
N ALA A 210 50.46 17.42 14.76
CA ALA A 210 50.38 18.01 16.09
C ALA A 210 50.45 16.89 17.17
N LEU A 211 51.30 17.08 18.18
CA LEU A 211 51.62 16.07 19.23
C LEU A 211 52.26 14.75 18.74
N ALA A 212 52.95 14.72 17.58
CA ALA A 212 53.67 13.51 17.12
C ALA A 212 54.82 13.04 18.05
N ALA A 213 55.37 13.93 18.91
CA ALA A 213 56.55 13.65 19.74
C ALA A 213 56.40 13.96 21.25
N ASN A 214 55.22 14.30 21.77
CA ASN A 214 55.09 14.63 23.20
C ASN A 214 54.86 13.38 24.07
N SER A 215 55.83 13.10 24.93
CA SER A 215 55.80 12.15 26.02
C SER A 215 55.09 12.73 27.26
N THR A 216 53.94 12.16 27.62
CA THR A 216 53.34 12.15 28.99
C THR A 216 52.74 13.43 29.61
N GLY A 217 52.68 14.59 28.94
CA GLY A 217 51.99 15.78 29.48
C GLY A 217 50.45 15.78 29.33
N ALA A 218 49.71 16.25 30.35
CA ALA A 218 48.25 16.45 30.31
C ALA A 218 47.88 17.90 29.91
N ASN A 219 46.73 18.09 29.25
CA ASN A 219 46.15 19.38 28.83
C ASN A 219 46.99 20.22 27.85
N ASN A 220 47.66 19.58 26.89
CA ASN A 220 48.45 20.30 25.89
C ASN A 220 47.60 20.72 24.68
N THR A 221 47.68 22.00 24.30
CA THR A 221 47.19 22.53 23.01
C THR A 221 48.40 22.64 22.08
N ALA A 222 48.44 21.85 21.01
CA ALA A 222 49.43 22.04 19.94
C ALA A 222 48.73 22.32 18.62
N VAL A 223 49.22 23.35 17.93
CA VAL A 223 48.78 23.76 16.59
C VAL A 223 49.92 23.41 15.63
N GLY A 224 49.68 22.43 14.77
CA GLY A 224 50.61 22.07 13.68
C GLY A 224 50.36 22.94 12.45
N TYR A 225 51.39 23.12 11.63
CA TYR A 225 51.29 23.72 10.29
C TYR A 225 50.97 22.66 9.23
#